data_AF-A0A1S2ZIF6-F1
#
_entry.id   AF-A0A1S2ZIF6-F1
#
_cell.length_a   1.000
_cell.length_b   1.000
_cell.length_c   1.000
_cell.angle_alpha   90.00
_cell.angle_beta   90.00
_cell.angle_gamma   90.00
#
_symmetry.space_group_name_H-M   'P 1'
#
loop_
_entity.id
_entity.type
_entity.pdbx_description
1 polymer ?
#
loop_
_entity_poly.entity_id
_entity_poly.type
_entity_poly.pdbx_seq_one_letter_code
_entity_poly.pdbx_strand_id
1 'polypeptide(L)'
;MRINAITHKVCLIAGQWGVGMAGFGLEDDDKTQKRAIVIPSHFLFSDADETCASFTKLSFHSAVVGTGLDVRLMFYTQNNRTCAQVINCTFLGNLNVTKRTTFIIHGFRPTGSPPVWMEDLVQGLLDVEDMNVIVVDWNRGATTVIYTHASGKTRAVAMVLKNFIDRMLGEGAALEDIYMIGVSLGAHIAGFVGKMYDGQLGRITGLDPAGPLFNGKPPEDRLDPGDAQFVDVIHSDTDALGYKEPLGNIDFYPNGGLDQPGCPKTIFGGMGYFKCDHQRSVYLYLSSLRKNCTVTAYPCDSYRDYRNGKCVTCGPSQGEPCPILGYYADNWKDRLREKDPPMTKAFFDTAEKEPYCMYHYFVDIISWNKNIRRGSITIKLRDKDGNTTESKINHEPATFQKYHQVSLLARFNQDLERVANISLVFSTGSVIGPKYKLRVLRMKLRSLAHPDRPQLCRYDLVLMENVETFFRPVLCSSPGVTAQYAQRTKLSIPRYYSQIQGESTEQEQLGIAAEAEELLTIHSGSLAFALCNSASLPVTLSLLA
;
A
#
# COMPACT_ATOMS: atom_id res chain seq x y z
N MET A 1 -19.09 -12.21 -39.12
CA MET A 1 -18.62 -11.10 -39.98
C MET A 1 -18.28 -9.91 -39.09
N ARG A 2 -17.13 -9.28 -39.36
CA ARG A 2 -16.51 -8.11 -38.69
C ARG A 2 -15.75 -8.38 -37.38
N ILE A 3 -14.59 -8.99 -37.59
CA ILE A 3 -13.33 -8.75 -36.88
C ILE A 3 -12.64 -7.54 -37.57
N ASN A 4 -11.77 -6.83 -36.84
CA ASN A 4 -10.84 -5.73 -37.24
C ASN A 4 -11.33 -4.29 -37.08
N ALA A 5 -10.85 -3.60 -36.04
CA ALA A 5 -10.48 -2.18 -36.08
C ALA A 5 -9.76 -1.70 -34.80
N ILE A 6 -8.66 -2.31 -34.36
CA ILE A 6 -7.70 -1.64 -33.43
C ILE A 6 -6.26 -2.09 -33.74
N THR A 7 -5.79 -1.74 -34.93
CA THR A 7 -4.35 -1.74 -35.29
C THR A 7 -4.17 -0.72 -36.40
N HIS A 8 -3.85 0.52 -36.03
CA HIS A 8 -3.16 1.55 -36.84
C HIS A 8 -3.43 2.92 -36.22
N LYS A 9 -2.47 3.43 -35.43
CA LYS A 9 -2.11 4.87 -35.31
C LYS A 9 -1.07 5.05 -34.20
N VAL A 10 0.15 4.60 -34.47
CA VAL A 10 1.37 5.18 -33.87
C VAL A 10 2.41 5.24 -34.99
N CYS A 11 2.28 6.24 -35.84
CA CYS A 11 3.35 6.72 -36.71
C CYS A 11 2.91 8.09 -37.22
N LEU A 12 3.45 9.15 -36.59
CA LEU A 12 3.53 10.53 -37.07
C LEU A 12 4.03 11.37 -35.89
N ILE A 13 5.31 11.76 -35.94
CA ILE A 13 5.90 13.09 -35.68
C ILE A 13 7.41 12.86 -35.80
N ALA A 14 7.90 12.95 -37.03
CA ALA A 14 9.30 13.18 -37.34
C ALA A 14 9.30 14.23 -38.44
N GLY A 15 9.71 15.46 -38.12
CA GLY A 15 9.78 16.53 -39.10
C GLY A 15 9.58 17.90 -38.49
N GLN A 16 10.62 18.41 -37.81
CA GLN A 16 11.05 19.81 -37.87
C GLN A 16 12.13 19.99 -36.81
N TRP A 17 13.32 20.38 -37.26
CA TRP A 17 14.27 21.37 -36.69
C TRP A 17 15.56 21.18 -37.48
N GLY A 18 15.64 21.87 -38.62
CA GLY A 18 16.90 22.14 -39.28
C GLY A 18 17.66 23.17 -38.45
N VAL A 19 18.93 22.90 -38.16
CA VAL A 19 19.84 23.86 -37.54
C VAL A 19 20.88 24.22 -38.60
N GLY A 20 20.91 25.50 -38.95
CA GLY A 20 21.87 26.08 -39.87
C GLY A 20 23.27 26.13 -39.25
N MET A 21 24.28 25.93 -40.11
CA MET A 21 25.67 26.26 -39.85
C MET A 21 26.03 27.61 -40.47
N ALA A 22 26.67 28.47 -39.68
CA ALA A 22 27.68 29.48 -40.02
C ALA A 22 28.09 30.13 -38.69
N GLY A 23 29.34 30.34 -38.29
CA GLY A 23 30.65 30.25 -38.92
C GLY A 23 31.52 31.31 -38.24
N PHE A 24 32.65 30.92 -37.65
CA PHE A 24 33.81 31.74 -37.19
C PHE A 24 34.87 30.69 -36.82
N GLY A 25 36.12 30.64 -37.26
CA GLY A 25 37.08 31.59 -37.81
C GLY A 25 38.43 31.10 -37.25
N LEU A 26 39.37 30.69 -38.11
CA LEU A 26 40.72 30.21 -37.76
C LEU A 26 41.75 31.35 -37.82
N GLU A 27 42.98 31.06 -37.34
CA GLU A 27 44.24 31.87 -37.28
C GLU A 27 44.46 32.62 -35.93
N ASP A 28 45.63 32.64 -35.27
CA ASP A 28 46.95 32.03 -35.50
C ASP A 28 47.83 32.13 -34.21
N ASP A 29 48.90 31.31 -34.15
CA ASP A 29 50.24 31.43 -33.50
C ASP A 29 50.50 32.13 -32.13
N ASP A 30 51.22 31.45 -31.21
CA ASP A 30 52.68 31.60 -30.96
C ASP A 30 53.18 30.87 -29.67
N LYS A 31 54.47 30.50 -29.73
CA LYS A 31 55.33 29.70 -28.86
C LYS A 31 55.68 30.34 -27.51
N THR A 32 56.00 29.49 -26.52
CA THR A 32 57.16 29.51 -25.56
C THR A 32 56.82 28.65 -24.33
N GLN A 33 57.68 27.94 -23.58
CA GLN A 33 59.11 27.59 -23.62
C GLN A 33 59.32 26.47 -22.57
N LYS A 34 60.30 25.59 -22.84
CA LYS A 34 60.70 24.43 -22.03
C LYS A 34 61.04 24.76 -20.56
N ARG A 35 60.66 23.86 -19.63
CA ARG A 35 61.53 23.41 -18.52
C ARG A 35 61.30 21.93 -18.23
N ALA A 36 62.32 21.12 -18.50
CA ALA A 36 62.42 19.75 -18.03
C ALA A 36 62.99 19.76 -16.60
N ILE A 37 62.30 19.08 -15.69
CA ILE A 37 62.83 18.71 -14.37
C ILE A 37 62.71 17.18 -14.30
N VAL A 38 63.85 16.51 -14.22
CA VAL A 38 63.96 15.06 -14.00
C VAL A 38 64.54 14.86 -12.61
N ILE A 39 63.76 14.29 -11.67
CA ILE A 39 64.25 13.62 -10.45
C ILE A 39 63.23 12.52 -10.06
N PRO A 40 63.60 11.51 -9.26
CA PRO A 40 63.83 10.13 -9.69
C PRO A 40 62.70 9.17 -9.29
N SER A 41 62.69 8.02 -9.95
CA SER A 41 61.86 6.84 -9.65
C SER A 41 62.10 6.32 -8.23
N HIS A 42 61.09 6.40 -7.35
CA HIS A 42 60.71 5.37 -6.39
C HIS A 42 59.35 5.68 -5.74
N PHE A 43 58.58 4.62 -5.50
CA PHE A 43 57.17 4.57 -5.04
C PHE A 43 56.10 4.88 -6.09
N LEU A 44 55.91 3.94 -7.01
CA LEU A 44 54.58 3.65 -7.55
C LEU A 44 53.87 2.76 -6.52
N PHE A 45 53.11 3.36 -5.61
CA PHE A 45 51.88 2.69 -5.19
C PHE A 45 50.99 2.69 -6.43
N SER A 46 50.78 1.49 -6.98
CA SER A 46 49.73 1.25 -7.95
C SER A 46 48.40 1.40 -7.21
N ASP A 47 47.90 2.62 -7.09
CA ASP A 47 46.46 2.82 -7.01
C ASP A 47 45.93 2.42 -8.38
N ALA A 48 45.58 1.13 -8.50
CA ALA A 48 44.65 0.71 -9.53
C ALA A 48 43.39 1.51 -9.26
N ASP A 49 43.11 2.48 -10.13
CA ASP A 49 41.87 3.24 -10.18
C ASP A 49 40.74 2.24 -10.46
N GLU A 50 40.26 1.57 -9.40
CA GLU A 50 39.24 0.55 -9.47
C GLU A 50 37.91 1.26 -9.73
N THR A 51 37.62 1.46 -11.02
CA THR A 51 36.37 2.09 -11.46
C THR A 51 35.19 1.28 -10.95
N CYS A 52 34.42 1.86 -10.03
CA CYS A 52 33.21 1.26 -9.48
C CYS A 52 32.27 0.79 -10.59
N ALA A 53 31.69 -0.40 -10.41
CA ALA A 53 30.73 -0.89 -11.38
C ALA A 53 29.47 -0.03 -11.39
N SER A 54 29.12 0.51 -12.56
CA SER A 54 27.87 1.26 -12.76
C SER A 54 26.80 0.41 -13.43
N PHE A 55 25.53 0.78 -13.18
CA PHE A 55 24.37 0.19 -13.83
C PHE A 55 24.46 0.37 -15.35
N THR A 56 24.10 -0.67 -16.10
CA THR A 56 24.17 -0.66 -17.57
C THR A 56 23.25 0.42 -18.12
N LYS A 57 23.80 1.42 -18.83
CA LYS A 57 23.05 2.47 -19.50
C LYS A 57 23.03 2.19 -21.00
N LEU A 58 21.84 2.08 -21.58
CA LEU A 58 21.65 1.85 -23.01
C LEU A 58 21.00 3.07 -23.67
N SER A 59 21.18 3.20 -24.97
CA SER A 59 20.55 4.25 -25.76
C SER A 59 19.19 3.81 -26.29
N PHE A 60 18.38 4.75 -26.77
CA PHE A 60 17.12 4.42 -27.44
C PHE A 60 17.32 3.56 -28.69
N HIS A 61 18.45 3.72 -29.39
CA HIS A 61 18.81 2.86 -30.53
C HIS A 61 18.90 1.38 -30.13
N SER A 62 19.49 1.09 -28.96
CA SER A 62 19.53 -0.28 -28.40
C SER A 62 18.13 -0.84 -28.14
N ALA A 63 17.16 0.00 -27.74
CA ALA A 63 15.78 -0.44 -27.53
C ALA A 63 15.06 -0.81 -28.83
N VAL A 64 15.43 -0.20 -29.96
CA VAL A 64 14.84 -0.49 -31.28
C VAL A 64 15.47 -1.72 -31.93
N VAL A 65 16.80 -1.77 -31.97
CA VAL A 65 17.53 -2.90 -32.59
C VAL A 65 17.47 -4.16 -31.72
N GLY A 66 17.28 -3.96 -30.41
CA GLY A 66 17.33 -5.03 -29.42
C GLY A 66 18.76 -5.31 -28.95
N THR A 67 18.83 -5.96 -27.80
CA THR A 67 20.08 -6.39 -27.17
C THR A 67 19.97 -7.86 -26.76
N GLY A 68 21.12 -8.55 -26.70
CA GLY A 68 21.18 -9.87 -26.09
C GLY A 68 20.89 -9.80 -24.58
N LEU A 69 20.50 -10.93 -23.98
CA LEU A 69 20.37 -11.02 -22.53
C LEU A 69 21.76 -11.11 -21.89
N ASP A 70 22.01 -10.22 -20.93
CA ASP A 70 23.17 -10.20 -20.08
C ASP A 70 22.70 -9.72 -18.71
N VAL A 71 23.08 -10.45 -17.65
CA VAL A 71 22.63 -10.21 -16.28
C VAL A 71 23.86 -9.98 -15.43
N ARG A 72 23.98 -8.76 -14.88
CA ARG A 72 25.06 -8.38 -13.97
C ARG A 72 24.52 -8.30 -12.55
N LEU A 73 25.22 -8.93 -11.61
CA LEU A 73 24.91 -8.84 -10.20
C LEU A 73 25.82 -7.79 -9.56
N MET A 74 25.23 -6.65 -9.20
CA MET A 74 25.93 -5.53 -8.61
C MET A 74 25.77 -5.58 -7.09
N PHE A 75 26.85 -5.88 -6.39
CA PHE A 75 26.86 -6.14 -4.96
C PHE A 75 27.28 -4.91 -4.16
N TYR A 76 26.52 -4.63 -3.10
CA TYR A 76 26.71 -3.54 -2.16
C TYR A 76 26.65 -4.08 -0.72
N THR A 77 27.36 -3.39 0.17
CA THR A 77 27.40 -3.67 1.61
C THR A 77 27.43 -2.36 2.39
N GLN A 78 27.37 -2.42 3.72
CA GLN A 78 27.54 -1.24 4.57
C GLN A 78 28.85 -0.50 4.33
N ASN A 79 29.92 -1.22 3.98
CA ASN A 79 31.24 -0.63 3.73
C ASN A 79 31.34 -0.04 2.31
N ASN A 80 30.63 -0.63 1.34
CA ASN A 80 30.64 -0.22 -0.07
C ASN A 80 29.24 0.15 -0.52
N ARG A 81 28.73 1.28 -0.01
CA ARG A 81 27.34 1.70 -0.26
C ARG A 81 27.13 2.27 -1.66
N THR A 82 28.13 2.93 -2.24
CA THR A 82 28.03 3.63 -3.54
C THR A 82 28.85 2.98 -4.65
N CYS A 83 29.82 2.15 -4.29
CA CYS A 83 30.74 1.50 -5.22
C CYS A 83 30.42 0.01 -5.33
N ALA A 84 29.70 -0.38 -6.38
CA ALA A 84 29.28 -1.76 -6.54
C ALA A 84 30.44 -2.67 -6.97
N GLN A 85 30.50 -3.86 -6.39
CA GLN A 85 31.34 -4.96 -6.87
C GLN A 85 30.53 -5.85 -7.81
N VAL A 86 31.06 -6.21 -8.98
CA VAL A 86 30.39 -7.21 -9.84
C VAL A 86 30.72 -8.60 -9.31
N ILE A 87 29.68 -9.37 -8.99
CA ILE A 87 29.80 -10.76 -8.55
C ILE A 87 29.09 -11.71 -9.53
N ASN A 88 29.46 -12.98 -9.49
CA ASN A 88 28.90 -14.03 -10.34
C ASN A 88 29.11 -15.42 -9.69
N CYS A 89 28.74 -16.50 -10.38
CA CYS A 89 28.87 -17.86 -9.83
C CYS A 89 30.32 -18.31 -9.56
N THR A 90 31.32 -17.71 -10.22
CA THR A 90 32.75 -18.05 -10.00
C THR A 90 33.43 -17.13 -9.01
N PHE A 91 32.89 -15.94 -8.76
CA PHE A 91 33.45 -14.94 -7.86
C PHE A 91 32.35 -14.29 -7.02
N LEU A 92 32.32 -14.65 -5.73
CA LEU A 92 31.38 -14.09 -4.75
C LEU A 92 31.85 -12.76 -4.13
N GLY A 93 33.06 -12.31 -4.45
CA GLY A 93 33.63 -11.09 -3.87
C GLY A 93 33.66 -11.15 -2.33
N ASN A 94 33.23 -10.06 -1.70
CA ASN A 94 33.15 -9.95 -0.24
C ASN A 94 31.77 -10.33 0.33
N LEU A 95 30.98 -11.12 -0.40
CA LEU A 95 29.65 -11.55 0.03
C LEU A 95 29.76 -12.44 1.26
N ASN A 96 29.07 -12.06 2.34
CA ASN A 96 28.98 -12.87 3.54
C ASN A 96 27.67 -13.67 3.54
N VAL A 97 27.76 -14.96 3.22
CA VAL A 97 26.61 -15.87 3.06
C VAL A 97 25.79 -16.09 4.33
N THR A 98 26.33 -15.75 5.50
CA THR A 98 25.59 -15.86 6.78
C THR A 98 24.72 -14.62 7.06
N LYS A 99 24.81 -13.58 6.23
CA LYS A 99 23.95 -12.40 6.31
C LYS A 99 22.76 -12.55 5.37
N ARG A 100 21.64 -11.95 5.76
CA ARG A 100 20.50 -11.77 4.86
C ARG A 100 20.97 -11.16 3.54
N THR A 101 20.50 -11.73 2.44
CA THR A 101 20.83 -11.27 1.09
C THR A 101 19.58 -10.80 0.38
N THR A 102 19.52 -9.50 0.11
CA THR A 102 18.40 -8.83 -0.51
C THR A 102 18.70 -8.55 -1.99
N PHE A 103 17.95 -9.18 -2.88
CA PHE A 103 18.00 -8.94 -4.32
C PHE A 103 17.02 -7.84 -4.72
N ILE A 104 17.47 -6.84 -5.48
CA ILE A 104 16.62 -5.82 -6.09
C ILE A 104 16.55 -6.09 -7.60
N ILE A 105 15.35 -6.38 -8.10
CA ILE A 105 15.12 -6.77 -9.49
C ILE A 105 14.24 -5.72 -10.17
N HIS A 106 14.81 -4.96 -11.11
CA HIS A 106 14.05 -3.97 -11.87
C HIS A 106 13.15 -4.60 -12.95
N GLY A 107 12.27 -3.80 -13.54
CA GLY A 107 11.35 -4.24 -14.60
C GLY A 107 11.73 -3.79 -16.02
N PHE A 108 10.71 -3.65 -16.87
CA PHE A 108 10.82 -3.23 -18.27
C PHE A 108 11.44 -1.83 -18.45
N ARG A 109 12.34 -1.66 -19.43
CA ARG A 109 13.12 -0.42 -19.63
C ARG A 109 13.08 0.06 -21.09
N PRO A 110 11.99 0.67 -21.59
CA PRO A 110 11.86 1.02 -23.01
C PRO A 110 12.89 2.05 -23.52
N THR A 111 13.56 2.78 -22.60
CA THR A 111 14.59 3.77 -22.92
C THR A 111 16.00 3.33 -22.55
N GLY A 112 16.16 2.18 -21.88
CA GLY A 112 17.46 1.68 -21.42
C GLY A 112 18.16 2.52 -20.36
N SER A 113 17.50 3.54 -19.80
CA SER A 113 18.05 4.33 -18.69
C SER A 113 18.08 3.49 -17.40
N PRO A 114 18.95 3.80 -16.43
CA PRO A 114 18.88 3.25 -15.08
C PRO A 114 17.61 3.70 -14.32
N PRO A 115 17.07 2.91 -13.38
CA PRO A 115 15.98 3.35 -12.51
C PRO A 115 16.45 4.45 -11.55
N VAL A 116 15.71 5.56 -11.49
CA VAL A 116 16.10 6.74 -10.68
C VAL A 116 16.05 6.49 -9.17
N TRP A 117 15.25 5.52 -8.73
CA TRP A 117 15.06 5.14 -7.32
C TRP A 117 16.08 4.09 -6.83
N MET A 118 16.93 3.56 -7.72
CA MET A 118 17.76 2.38 -7.42
C MET A 118 18.73 2.64 -6.27
N GLU A 119 19.43 3.77 -6.33
CA GLU A 119 20.42 4.16 -5.32
C GLU A 119 19.75 4.40 -3.96
N ASP A 120 18.64 5.14 -3.93
CA ASP A 120 17.86 5.38 -2.71
C ASP A 120 17.40 4.08 -2.04
N LEU A 121 17.05 3.05 -2.83
CA LEU A 121 16.62 1.75 -2.31
C LEU A 121 17.78 0.95 -1.74
N VAL A 122 18.94 0.95 -2.42
CA VAL A 122 20.16 0.34 -1.89
C VAL A 122 20.56 1.02 -0.58
N GLN A 123 20.59 2.35 -0.56
CA GLN A 123 20.94 3.10 0.65
C GLN A 123 19.94 2.80 1.77
N GLY A 124 18.64 2.93 1.51
CA GLY A 124 17.60 2.72 2.53
C GLY A 124 17.62 1.33 3.15
N LEU A 125 17.95 0.29 2.37
CA LEU A 125 18.11 -1.07 2.90
C LEU A 125 19.35 -1.19 3.80
N LEU A 126 20.47 -0.61 3.38
CA LEU A 126 21.70 -0.56 4.19
C LEU A 126 21.58 0.34 5.43
N ASP A 127 20.60 1.25 5.49
CA ASP A 127 20.31 2.03 6.69
C ASP A 127 19.54 1.24 7.77
N VAL A 128 18.83 0.17 7.40
CA VAL A 128 17.97 -0.56 8.35
C VAL A 128 18.66 -1.77 9.00
N GLU A 129 19.49 -2.50 8.28
CA GLU A 129 20.28 -3.61 8.83
C GLU A 129 21.55 -3.87 7.99
N ASP A 130 22.57 -4.48 8.61
CA ASP A 130 23.78 -4.91 7.92
C ASP A 130 23.50 -6.19 7.10
N MET A 131 23.25 -6.01 5.81
CA MET A 131 22.88 -7.07 4.86
C MET A 131 23.75 -7.05 3.60
N ASN A 132 23.68 -8.12 2.81
CA ASN A 132 24.13 -8.11 1.42
C ASN A 132 23.02 -7.52 0.54
N VAL A 133 23.30 -6.49 -0.25
CA VAL A 133 22.35 -5.96 -1.25
C VAL A 133 22.88 -6.25 -2.65
N ILE A 134 22.07 -6.93 -3.47
CA ILE A 134 22.42 -7.30 -4.84
C ILE A 134 21.41 -6.68 -5.81
N VAL A 135 21.85 -5.70 -6.59
CA VAL A 135 21.07 -5.16 -7.70
C VAL A 135 21.24 -6.08 -8.92
N VAL A 136 20.14 -6.60 -9.43
CA VAL A 136 20.08 -7.43 -10.63
C VAL A 136 19.91 -6.52 -11.85
N ASP A 137 21.03 -6.17 -12.47
CA ASP A 137 21.05 -5.41 -13.71
C ASP A 137 20.90 -6.36 -14.91
N TRP A 138 19.66 -6.52 -15.37
CA TRP A 138 19.33 -7.25 -16.60
C TRP A 138 18.90 -6.27 -17.70
N ASN A 139 19.40 -5.03 -17.68
CA ASN A 139 18.91 -3.97 -18.54
C ASN A 139 19.10 -4.28 -20.04
N ARG A 140 20.09 -5.12 -20.40
CA ARG A 140 20.24 -5.64 -21.77
C ARG A 140 19.13 -6.61 -22.19
N GLY A 141 18.46 -7.29 -21.25
CA GLY A 141 17.24 -8.04 -21.55
C GLY A 141 15.96 -7.19 -21.46
N ALA A 142 15.95 -6.18 -20.60
CA ALA A 142 14.78 -5.34 -20.33
C ALA A 142 14.59 -4.19 -21.33
N THR A 143 15.65 -3.80 -22.04
CA THR A 143 15.66 -2.66 -22.95
C THR A 143 15.17 -3.03 -24.34
N THR A 144 13.91 -2.74 -24.60
CA THR A 144 13.32 -2.90 -25.92
C THR A 144 12.03 -2.09 -26.03
N VAL A 145 11.65 -1.69 -27.24
CA VAL A 145 10.31 -1.13 -27.50
C VAL A 145 9.22 -2.21 -27.60
N ILE A 146 9.60 -3.49 -27.66
CA ILE A 146 8.69 -4.63 -27.84
C ILE A 146 8.54 -5.37 -26.49
N TYR A 147 7.47 -5.08 -25.76
CA TYR A 147 7.24 -5.62 -24.41
C TYR A 147 7.32 -7.16 -24.32
N THR A 148 6.80 -7.88 -25.31
CA THR A 148 6.84 -9.37 -25.36
C THR A 148 8.26 -9.91 -25.38
N HIS A 149 9.22 -9.19 -25.97
CA HIS A 149 10.63 -9.60 -25.98
C HIS A 149 11.23 -9.53 -24.57
N ALA A 150 11.02 -8.42 -23.85
CA ALA A 150 11.49 -8.30 -22.46
C ALA A 150 10.80 -9.31 -21.54
N SER A 151 9.47 -9.43 -21.64
CA SER A 151 8.69 -10.41 -20.87
C SER A 151 9.16 -11.85 -21.10
N GLY A 152 9.50 -12.20 -22.34
CA GLY A 152 9.99 -13.53 -22.70
C GLY A 152 11.37 -13.88 -22.12
N LYS A 153 12.16 -12.89 -21.65
CA LYS A 153 13.47 -13.12 -21.02
C LYS A 153 13.39 -13.32 -19.51
N THR A 154 12.26 -13.05 -18.87
CA THR A 154 12.11 -13.11 -17.40
C THR A 154 12.50 -14.47 -16.81
N ARG A 155 12.05 -15.59 -17.40
CA ARG A 155 12.45 -16.94 -16.95
C ARG A 155 13.95 -17.20 -17.09
N ALA A 156 14.58 -16.69 -18.14
CA ALA A 156 16.03 -16.84 -18.32
C ALA A 156 16.81 -16.04 -17.28
N VAL A 157 16.34 -14.84 -16.90
CA VAL A 157 16.92 -14.08 -15.78
C VAL A 157 16.77 -14.87 -14.47
N ALA A 158 15.58 -15.43 -14.20
CA ALA A 158 15.35 -16.24 -13.02
C ALA A 158 16.30 -17.45 -12.94
N MET A 159 16.56 -18.14 -14.06
CA MET A 159 17.55 -19.23 -14.11
C MET A 159 18.97 -18.77 -13.75
N VAL A 160 19.38 -17.57 -14.19
CA VAL A 160 20.69 -17.01 -13.80
C VAL A 160 20.74 -16.76 -12.30
N LEU A 161 19.69 -16.16 -11.73
CA LEU A 161 19.60 -15.90 -10.28
C LEU A 161 19.60 -17.19 -9.47
N LYS A 162 18.88 -18.21 -9.92
CA LYS A 162 18.86 -19.54 -9.31
C LYS A 162 20.26 -20.13 -9.26
N ASN A 163 20.99 -20.15 -10.38
CA ASN A 163 22.35 -20.70 -10.40
C ASN A 163 23.31 -19.95 -9.47
N PHE A 164 23.08 -18.65 -9.27
CA PHE A 164 23.85 -17.85 -8.31
C PHE A 164 23.46 -18.16 -6.86
N ILE A 165 22.16 -18.30 -6.56
CA ILE A 165 21.68 -18.69 -5.23
C ILE A 165 22.16 -20.10 -4.87
N ASP A 166 22.11 -21.07 -5.79
CA ASP A 166 22.69 -22.42 -5.58
C ASP A 166 24.16 -22.36 -5.15
N ARG A 167 24.93 -21.44 -5.76
CA ARG A 167 26.33 -21.23 -5.37
C ARG A 167 26.44 -20.70 -3.95
N MET A 168 25.59 -19.75 -3.56
CA MET A 168 25.55 -19.23 -2.19
C MET A 168 25.16 -20.31 -1.17
N LEU A 169 24.17 -21.14 -1.50
CA LEU A 169 23.76 -22.27 -0.65
C LEU A 169 24.91 -23.27 -0.46
N GLY A 170 25.67 -23.55 -1.53
CA GLY A 170 26.87 -24.39 -1.46
C GLY A 170 27.99 -23.83 -0.57
N GLU A 171 27.97 -22.53 -0.28
CA GLU A 171 28.89 -21.86 0.64
C GLU A 171 28.30 -21.66 2.05
N GLY A 172 27.05 -22.10 2.28
CA GLY A 172 26.41 -22.08 3.60
C GLY A 172 25.32 -21.04 3.80
N ALA A 173 24.84 -20.36 2.75
CA ALA A 173 23.65 -19.52 2.86
C ALA A 173 22.39 -20.37 3.15
N ALA A 174 21.40 -19.76 3.81
CA ALA A 174 20.09 -20.36 4.03
C ALA A 174 19.03 -19.71 3.11
N LEU A 175 18.08 -20.50 2.60
CA LEU A 175 16.99 -19.99 1.75
C LEU A 175 16.10 -18.97 2.47
N GLU A 176 15.92 -19.13 3.79
CA GLU A 176 15.17 -18.21 4.65
C GLU A 176 15.81 -16.82 4.78
N ASP A 177 17.11 -16.71 4.51
CA ASP A 177 17.87 -15.46 4.49
C ASP A 177 17.90 -14.79 3.10
N ILE A 178 17.24 -15.38 2.10
CA ILE A 178 17.08 -14.78 0.77
C ILE A 178 15.79 -13.94 0.74
N TYR A 179 15.97 -12.65 0.49
CA TYR A 179 14.89 -11.69 0.28
C TYR A 179 14.95 -11.15 -1.15
N MET A 180 13.83 -11.15 -1.88
CA MET A 180 13.77 -10.58 -3.22
C MET A 180 12.73 -9.46 -3.32
N ILE A 181 13.15 -8.29 -3.77
CA ILE A 181 12.30 -7.13 -4.06
C ILE A 181 12.24 -7.00 -5.58
N GLY A 182 11.09 -7.32 -6.16
CA GLY A 182 10.89 -7.26 -7.61
C GLY A 182 9.93 -6.14 -8.01
N VAL A 183 10.36 -5.28 -8.94
CA VAL A 183 9.54 -4.19 -9.48
C VAL A 183 9.00 -4.56 -10.85
N SER A 184 7.69 -4.41 -11.10
CA SER A 184 7.10 -4.66 -12.42
C SER A 184 7.40 -6.09 -12.91
N LEU A 185 8.01 -6.28 -14.09
CA LEU A 185 8.49 -7.60 -14.56
C LEU A 185 9.43 -8.30 -13.55
N GLY A 186 10.18 -7.53 -12.75
CA GLY A 186 11.07 -8.06 -11.73
C GLY A 186 10.35 -8.83 -10.63
N ALA A 187 9.08 -8.51 -10.34
CA ALA A 187 8.27 -9.25 -9.38
C ALA A 187 8.01 -10.69 -9.84
N HIS A 188 7.73 -10.88 -11.14
CA HIS A 188 7.56 -12.22 -11.71
C HIS A 188 8.89 -12.97 -11.81
N ILE A 189 10.00 -12.29 -12.08
CA ILE A 189 11.34 -12.91 -12.01
C ILE A 189 11.59 -13.47 -10.60
N ALA A 190 11.30 -12.70 -9.55
CA ALA A 190 11.40 -13.17 -8.16
C ALA A 190 10.50 -14.39 -7.90
N GLY A 191 9.24 -14.35 -8.34
CA GLY A 191 8.31 -15.48 -8.24
C GLY A 191 8.80 -16.74 -8.94
N PHE A 192 9.36 -16.61 -10.15
CA PHE A 192 9.98 -17.74 -10.86
C PHE A 192 11.17 -18.34 -10.13
N VAL A 193 12.01 -17.50 -9.48
CA VAL A 193 13.10 -18.00 -8.62
C VAL A 193 12.53 -18.76 -7.43
N GLY A 194 11.57 -18.17 -6.73
CA GLY A 194 10.91 -18.76 -5.58
C GLY A 194 10.29 -20.14 -5.85
N LYS A 195 9.62 -20.25 -7.00
CA LYS A 195 9.03 -21.50 -7.49
C LYS A 195 10.07 -22.61 -7.72
N MET A 196 11.27 -22.27 -8.17
CA MET A 196 12.36 -23.25 -8.34
C MET A 196 12.95 -23.76 -7.01
N TYR A 197 12.58 -23.13 -5.89
CA TYR A 197 12.93 -23.56 -4.54
C TYR A 197 11.71 -24.03 -3.75
N ASP A 198 10.61 -24.38 -4.43
CA ASP A 198 9.37 -24.86 -3.81
C ASP A 198 8.83 -23.90 -2.72
N GLY A 199 8.96 -22.59 -2.94
CA GLY A 199 8.47 -21.58 -2.01
C GLY A 199 9.32 -21.39 -0.75
N GLN A 200 10.52 -21.96 -0.68
CA GLN A 200 11.35 -21.93 0.53
C GLN A 200 12.15 -20.65 0.72
N LEU A 201 12.12 -19.71 -0.24
CA LEU A 201 12.74 -18.39 -0.06
C LEU A 201 12.12 -17.67 1.15
N GLY A 202 12.92 -16.92 1.91
CA GLY A 202 12.47 -16.22 3.10
C GLY A 202 11.35 -15.24 2.83
N ARG A 203 11.53 -14.36 1.83
CA ARG A 203 10.53 -13.36 1.46
C ARG A 203 10.62 -12.92 0.00
N ILE A 204 9.47 -12.60 -0.59
CA ILE A 204 9.37 -11.85 -1.85
C ILE A 204 8.48 -10.62 -1.64
N THR A 205 8.95 -9.44 -2.03
CA THR A 205 8.11 -8.25 -2.15
C THR A 205 7.89 -7.89 -3.62
N GLY A 206 6.62 -7.88 -4.05
CA GLY A 206 6.20 -7.43 -5.37
C GLY A 206 5.84 -5.95 -5.37
N LEU A 207 6.64 -5.11 -6.02
CA LEU A 207 6.35 -3.68 -6.17
C LEU A 207 5.70 -3.43 -7.53
N ASP A 208 4.37 -3.32 -7.48
CA ASP A 208 3.45 -3.21 -8.62
C ASP A 208 3.79 -4.20 -9.76
N PRO A 209 3.62 -5.52 -9.53
CA PRO A 209 3.92 -6.55 -10.51
C PRO A 209 3.24 -6.27 -11.86
N ALA A 210 3.90 -6.58 -12.97
CA ALA A 210 3.38 -6.21 -14.28
C ALA A 210 2.12 -7.02 -14.68
N GLY A 211 1.02 -6.34 -14.99
CA GLY A 211 -0.21 -6.96 -15.46
C GLY A 211 -0.16 -7.52 -16.89
N PRO A 212 0.34 -6.78 -17.90
CA PRO A 212 0.33 -7.25 -19.28
C PRO A 212 1.11 -8.56 -19.47
N LEU A 213 0.48 -9.54 -20.14
CA LEU A 213 0.95 -10.93 -20.34
C LEU A 213 0.92 -11.84 -19.10
N PHE A 214 0.65 -11.31 -17.91
CA PHE A 214 0.58 -12.08 -16.66
C PHE A 214 -0.85 -12.15 -16.10
N ASN A 215 -1.68 -11.12 -16.24
CA ASN A 215 -3.06 -11.10 -15.74
C ASN A 215 -3.84 -12.35 -16.22
N GLY A 216 -4.42 -13.10 -15.27
CA GLY A 216 -5.17 -14.32 -15.54
C GLY A 216 -4.31 -15.55 -15.87
N LYS A 217 -2.97 -15.44 -15.80
CA LYS A 217 -2.07 -16.58 -15.91
C LYS A 217 -2.13 -17.45 -14.65
N PRO A 218 -1.90 -18.76 -14.81
CA PRO A 218 -1.86 -19.67 -13.68
C PRO A 218 -0.60 -19.44 -12.81
N PRO A 219 -0.59 -19.88 -11.55
CA PRO A 219 0.50 -19.63 -10.59
C PRO A 219 1.92 -19.91 -11.12
N GLU A 220 2.10 -20.93 -11.97
CA GLU A 220 3.37 -21.29 -12.61
C GLU A 220 3.96 -20.20 -13.51
N ASP A 221 3.11 -19.30 -14.02
CA ASP A 221 3.45 -18.31 -15.04
C ASP A 221 3.48 -16.87 -14.51
N ARG A 222 3.40 -16.68 -13.19
CA ARG A 222 3.43 -15.37 -12.53
C ARG A 222 4.00 -15.50 -11.10
N LEU A 223 4.02 -14.37 -10.38
CA LEU A 223 4.24 -14.34 -8.94
C LEU A 223 3.01 -14.98 -8.27
N ASP A 224 3.20 -15.67 -7.16
CA ASP A 224 2.16 -16.33 -6.39
C ASP A 224 2.50 -16.36 -4.89
N PRO A 225 1.50 -16.41 -3.97
CA PRO A 225 1.77 -16.48 -2.54
C PRO A 225 2.60 -17.71 -2.13
N GLY A 226 2.60 -18.78 -2.93
CA GLY A 226 3.42 -19.97 -2.70
C GLY A 226 4.87 -19.87 -3.15
N ASP A 227 5.31 -18.74 -3.73
CA ASP A 227 6.68 -18.60 -4.24
C ASP A 227 7.71 -18.25 -3.13
N ALA A 228 7.28 -17.93 -1.91
CA ALA A 228 8.16 -17.75 -0.75
C ALA A 228 7.41 -18.06 0.55
N GLN A 229 8.14 -18.16 1.66
CA GLN A 229 7.51 -18.29 2.98
C GLN A 229 6.66 -17.06 3.35
N PHE A 230 6.96 -15.91 2.75
CA PHE A 230 6.14 -14.71 2.87
C PHE A 230 6.23 -13.87 1.59
N VAL A 231 5.09 -13.58 0.98
CA VAL A 231 4.96 -12.74 -0.20
C VAL A 231 4.08 -11.55 0.14
N ASP A 232 4.61 -10.33 0.00
CA ASP A 232 3.87 -9.09 0.18
C ASP A 232 3.89 -8.23 -1.09
N VAL A 233 2.75 -7.68 -1.49
CA VAL A 233 2.62 -7.00 -2.78
C VAL A 233 2.02 -5.62 -2.62
N ILE A 234 2.57 -4.62 -3.31
CA ILE A 234 2.02 -3.25 -3.36
C ILE A 234 1.49 -3.00 -4.77
N HIS A 235 0.18 -2.89 -4.90
CA HIS A 235 -0.54 -2.61 -6.14
C HIS A 235 -0.83 -1.11 -6.26
N SER A 236 -0.21 -0.43 -7.22
CA SER A 236 -0.36 1.02 -7.38
C SER A 236 -0.81 1.47 -8.76
N ASP A 237 -0.96 0.57 -9.75
CA ASP A 237 -1.38 0.92 -11.11
C ASP A 237 -2.20 -0.19 -11.80
N THR A 238 -3.15 -0.80 -11.08
CA THR A 238 -3.86 -2.02 -11.53
C THR A 238 -4.77 -1.82 -12.75
N ASP A 239 -5.15 -0.59 -13.07
CA ASP A 239 -5.94 -0.22 -14.24
C ASP A 239 -5.10 0.08 -15.49
N ALA A 240 -3.78 0.16 -15.37
CA ALA A 240 -2.87 0.30 -16.51
C ALA A 240 -1.76 -0.78 -16.55
N LEU A 241 -0.65 -0.60 -15.83
CA LEU A 241 0.53 -1.46 -15.95
C LEU A 241 0.61 -2.58 -14.91
N GLY A 242 -0.05 -2.42 -13.76
CA GLY A 242 -0.01 -3.34 -12.64
C GLY A 242 -0.92 -4.56 -12.80
N TYR A 243 -0.60 -5.63 -12.07
CA TYR A 243 -1.40 -6.84 -11.99
C TYR A 243 -2.60 -6.61 -11.06
N LYS A 244 -3.79 -7.09 -11.46
CA LYS A 244 -5.06 -6.69 -10.82
C LYS A 244 -5.39 -7.45 -9.54
N GLU A 245 -5.31 -8.77 -9.61
CA GLU A 245 -5.72 -9.65 -8.51
C GLU A 245 -4.60 -9.80 -7.48
N PRO A 246 -4.93 -10.25 -6.25
CA PRO A 246 -3.94 -10.60 -5.25
C PRO A 246 -2.88 -11.58 -5.76
N LEU A 247 -1.63 -11.35 -5.37
CA LEU A 247 -0.46 -12.14 -5.72
C LEU A 247 0.37 -12.56 -4.49
N GLY A 248 0.10 -12.01 -3.31
CA GLY A 248 0.83 -12.30 -2.08
C GLY A 248 0.01 -12.93 -0.97
N ASN A 249 0.66 -13.21 0.16
CA ASN A 249 -0.06 -13.47 1.40
C ASN A 249 -0.78 -12.20 1.89
N ILE A 250 -0.18 -11.04 1.62
CA ILE A 250 -0.82 -9.74 1.83
C ILE A 250 -0.61 -8.81 0.63
N ASP A 251 -1.68 -8.16 0.22
CA ASP A 251 -1.73 -7.30 -0.95
C ASP A 251 -2.23 -5.91 -0.54
N PHE A 252 -1.34 -4.94 -0.65
CA PHE A 252 -1.55 -3.54 -0.31
C PHE A 252 -2.06 -2.78 -1.53
N TYR A 253 -3.21 -2.12 -1.40
CA TYR A 253 -3.84 -1.32 -2.44
C TYR A 253 -3.91 0.17 -2.03
N PRO A 254 -2.80 0.92 -2.05
CA PRO A 254 -2.78 2.36 -1.80
C PRO A 254 -3.77 3.08 -2.72
N ASN A 255 -4.66 3.88 -2.12
CA ASN A 255 -5.68 4.66 -2.82
C ASN A 255 -6.62 3.80 -3.69
N GLY A 256 -6.74 2.50 -3.37
CA GLY A 256 -7.51 1.52 -4.15
C GLY A 256 -6.70 0.78 -5.21
N GLY A 257 -5.41 1.10 -5.35
CA GLY A 257 -4.49 0.49 -6.32
C GLY A 257 -4.70 0.95 -7.76
N LEU A 258 -5.32 2.11 -7.94
CA LEU A 258 -5.58 2.77 -9.23
C LEU A 258 -4.76 4.06 -9.27
N ASP A 259 -5.37 5.19 -9.64
CA ASP A 259 -4.73 6.51 -9.65
C ASP A 259 -4.16 6.95 -8.29
N GLN A 260 -2.87 7.28 -8.27
CA GLN A 260 -2.15 7.72 -7.09
C GLN A 260 -2.15 9.25 -6.97
N PRO A 261 -2.37 9.81 -5.76
CA PRO A 261 -2.29 11.25 -5.54
C PRO A 261 -0.95 11.83 -6.00
N GLY A 262 -0.99 12.98 -6.67
CA GLY A 262 0.21 13.65 -7.22
C GLY A 262 0.65 13.16 -8.61
N CYS A 263 0.08 12.07 -9.12
CA CYS A 263 0.38 11.60 -10.47
C CYS A 263 -0.46 12.33 -11.55
N PRO A 264 0.07 12.51 -12.77
CA PRO A 264 -0.70 13.09 -13.87
C PRO A 264 -1.92 12.23 -14.17
N LYS A 265 -3.10 12.86 -14.35
CA LYS A 265 -4.37 12.15 -14.61
C LYS A 265 -4.75 12.05 -16.08
N THR A 266 -3.91 12.56 -16.98
CA THR A 266 -4.22 12.57 -18.41
C THR A 266 -3.02 12.12 -19.23
N ILE A 267 -3.32 11.45 -20.36
CA ILE A 267 -2.33 11.01 -21.35
C ILE A 267 -1.42 12.15 -21.86
N PHE A 268 -1.86 13.40 -21.74
CA PHE A 268 -1.05 14.58 -22.08
C PHE A 268 0.14 14.79 -21.13
N GLY A 269 0.16 14.11 -19.98
CA GLY A 269 1.32 14.02 -19.08
C GLY A 269 2.47 13.17 -19.63
N GLY A 270 2.35 12.61 -20.84
CA GLY A 270 3.41 11.87 -21.53
C GLY A 270 3.87 10.63 -20.76
N MET A 271 5.17 10.36 -20.77
CA MET A 271 5.74 9.22 -20.03
C MET A 271 5.54 9.30 -18.51
N GLY A 272 5.27 10.50 -17.97
CA GLY A 272 4.97 10.70 -16.55
C GLY A 272 3.59 10.14 -16.17
N TYR A 273 2.62 10.20 -17.08
CA TYR A 273 1.29 9.59 -16.89
C TYR A 273 1.40 8.08 -16.70
N PHE A 274 2.12 7.39 -17.60
CA PHE A 274 2.23 5.93 -17.57
C PHE A 274 3.19 5.37 -16.52
N LYS A 275 4.07 6.20 -15.93
CA LYS A 275 5.10 5.73 -15.00
C LYS A 275 4.82 6.11 -13.55
N CYS A 276 4.13 7.21 -13.30
CA CYS A 276 4.03 7.75 -11.95
C CYS A 276 3.30 6.79 -11.00
N ASP A 277 2.12 6.31 -11.38
CA ASP A 277 1.34 5.36 -10.59
C ASP A 277 2.10 4.05 -10.40
N HIS A 278 2.68 3.53 -11.49
CA HIS A 278 3.50 2.31 -11.46
C HIS A 278 4.73 2.42 -10.54
N GLN A 279 5.38 3.59 -10.47
CA GLN A 279 6.51 3.84 -9.59
C GLN A 279 6.12 4.16 -8.15
N ARG A 280 4.84 4.45 -7.86
CA ARG A 280 4.39 4.80 -6.51
C ARG A 280 4.64 3.67 -5.52
N SER A 281 4.49 2.41 -5.92
CA SER A 281 4.84 1.24 -5.10
C SER A 281 6.26 1.30 -4.55
N VAL A 282 7.25 1.68 -5.38
CA VAL A 282 8.65 1.82 -4.97
C VAL A 282 8.83 2.96 -3.98
N TYR A 283 8.23 4.12 -4.23
CA TYR A 283 8.36 5.26 -3.31
C TYR A 283 7.65 5.04 -1.97
N LEU A 284 6.55 4.28 -1.97
CA LEU A 284 5.90 3.87 -0.73
C LEU A 284 6.76 2.89 0.06
N TYR A 285 7.37 1.91 -0.61
CA TYR A 285 8.33 1.01 0.02
C TYR A 285 9.54 1.79 0.58
N LEU A 286 10.12 2.72 -0.19
CA LEU A 286 11.21 3.60 0.27
C LEU A 286 10.81 4.42 1.51
N SER A 287 9.59 4.98 1.53
CA SER A 287 9.09 5.74 2.68
C SER A 287 9.06 4.89 3.95
N SER A 288 8.72 3.59 3.82
CA SER A 288 8.68 2.66 4.97
C SER A 288 10.05 2.44 5.63
N LEU A 289 11.16 2.65 4.91
CA LEU A 289 12.52 2.50 5.45
C LEU A 289 12.93 3.70 6.34
N ARG A 290 12.37 4.89 6.10
CA ARG A 290 12.82 6.17 6.71
C ARG A 290 12.32 6.42 8.15
N LYS A 291 11.48 5.54 8.71
CA LYS A 291 10.91 5.58 10.09
C LYS A 291 10.20 6.89 10.51
N ASN A 292 9.98 7.84 9.60
CA ASN A 292 9.28 9.11 9.87
C ASN A 292 7.75 8.99 9.77
N CYS A 293 7.26 7.91 9.16
CA CYS A 293 5.85 7.66 8.88
C CYS A 293 5.56 6.18 8.85
N THR A 294 4.74 5.70 9.79
CA THR A 294 4.26 4.31 9.76
C THR A 294 2.90 4.26 9.07
N VAL A 295 2.91 3.86 7.79
CA VAL A 295 1.67 3.74 7.01
C VAL A 295 0.95 2.46 7.42
N THR A 296 -0.15 2.64 8.15
CA THR A 296 -1.04 1.56 8.57
C THR A 296 -2.03 1.23 7.46
N ALA A 297 -2.16 -0.06 7.12
CA ALA A 297 -3.13 -0.56 6.17
C ALA A 297 -4.22 -1.37 6.88
N TYR A 298 -5.42 -1.35 6.32
CA TYR A 298 -6.59 -2.00 6.93
C TYR A 298 -7.07 -3.17 6.07
N PRO A 299 -7.04 -4.41 6.61
CA PRO A 299 -7.63 -5.58 5.95
C PRO A 299 -9.10 -5.33 5.62
N CYS A 300 -9.49 -5.50 4.37
CA CYS A 300 -10.87 -5.26 3.93
C CYS A 300 -11.17 -6.02 2.64
N ASP A 301 -12.44 -6.32 2.38
CA ASP A 301 -12.84 -7.01 1.14
C ASP A 301 -12.78 -6.10 -0.09
N SER A 302 -13.02 -4.79 0.11
CA SER A 302 -13.01 -3.81 -0.97
C SER A 302 -12.58 -2.42 -0.52
N TYR A 303 -11.98 -1.66 -1.44
CA TYR A 303 -11.64 -0.26 -1.20
C TYR A 303 -12.89 0.59 -0.84
N ARG A 304 -14.04 0.26 -1.43
CA ARG A 304 -15.31 0.93 -1.10
C ARG A 304 -15.72 0.72 0.35
N ASP A 305 -15.62 -0.50 0.86
CA ASP A 305 -15.96 -0.81 2.26
C ASP A 305 -14.97 -0.17 3.24
N TYR A 306 -13.68 -0.13 2.88
CA TYR A 306 -12.66 0.63 3.61
C TYR A 306 -13.02 2.12 3.65
N ARG A 307 -13.32 2.74 2.51
CA ARG A 307 -13.71 4.17 2.40
C ARG A 307 -15.01 4.49 3.14
N ASN A 308 -15.90 3.50 3.27
CA ASN A 308 -17.12 3.58 4.06
C ASN A 308 -16.90 3.29 5.56
N GLY A 309 -15.65 3.09 5.99
CA GLY A 309 -15.29 2.91 7.40
C GLY A 309 -15.72 1.57 8.00
N LYS A 310 -15.97 0.54 7.17
CA LYS A 310 -16.41 -0.78 7.64
C LYS A 310 -15.29 -1.68 8.15
N CYS A 311 -14.04 -1.36 7.77
CA CYS A 311 -12.86 -2.18 8.01
C CYS A 311 -11.81 -1.40 8.81
N VAL A 312 -12.11 -1.14 10.09
CA VAL A 312 -11.23 -0.36 10.99
C VAL A 312 -10.69 -1.19 12.14
N THR A 313 -10.93 -2.49 12.07
CA THR A 313 -10.35 -3.53 12.91
C THR A 313 -9.42 -4.36 12.03
N CYS A 314 -8.31 -4.82 12.59
CA CYS A 314 -7.24 -5.45 11.82
C CYS A 314 -7.08 -6.94 12.07
N GLY A 315 -7.97 -7.52 12.87
CA GLY A 315 -8.05 -8.94 13.14
C GLY A 315 -9.38 -9.29 13.80
N PRO A 316 -9.64 -10.58 14.04
CA PRO A 316 -10.86 -11.04 14.71
C PRO A 316 -10.97 -10.51 16.14
N SER A 317 -9.84 -10.28 16.82
CA SER A 317 -9.81 -9.78 18.19
C SER A 317 -9.67 -8.26 18.24
N GLN A 318 -10.36 -7.63 19.18
CA GLN A 318 -10.18 -6.19 19.43
C GLN A 318 -8.75 -5.89 19.88
N GLY A 319 -8.14 -4.87 19.28
CA GLY A 319 -6.79 -4.43 19.64
C GLY A 319 -5.65 -5.12 18.90
N GLU A 320 -5.94 -6.00 17.93
CA GLU A 320 -4.90 -6.56 17.08
C GLU A 320 -4.21 -5.48 16.23
N PRO A 321 -2.86 -5.51 16.14
CA PRO A 321 -2.11 -4.53 15.38
C PRO A 321 -2.36 -4.72 13.88
N CYS A 322 -2.52 -3.60 13.21
CA CYS A 322 -2.73 -3.54 11.78
C CYS A 322 -1.45 -3.85 10.99
N PRO A 323 -1.58 -4.41 9.78
CA PRO A 323 -0.48 -4.49 8.85
C PRO A 323 0.12 -3.10 8.59
N ILE A 324 1.45 -3.06 8.53
CA ILE A 324 2.21 -1.88 8.13
C ILE A 324 2.79 -2.09 6.75
N LEU A 325 2.80 -1.03 5.94
CA LEU A 325 3.26 -1.08 4.56
C LEU A 325 4.79 -1.22 4.46
N GLY A 326 5.26 -2.01 3.49
CA GLY A 326 6.64 -1.98 3.01
C GLY A 326 7.59 -2.90 3.77
N TYR A 327 8.80 -2.41 4.10
CA TYR A 327 9.89 -3.24 4.61
C TYR A 327 9.51 -4.05 5.86
N TYR A 328 8.66 -3.51 6.73
CA TYR A 328 8.27 -4.17 7.99
C TYR A 328 6.94 -4.97 7.92
N ALA A 329 6.43 -5.24 6.72
CA ALA A 329 5.17 -5.98 6.54
C ALA A 329 5.23 -7.44 7.03
N ASP A 330 6.42 -8.03 7.09
CA ASP A 330 6.70 -9.38 7.59
C ASP A 330 6.44 -9.57 9.09
N ASN A 331 6.39 -8.48 9.86
CA ASN A 331 5.87 -8.50 11.24
C ASN A 331 4.41 -9.02 11.33
N TRP A 332 3.71 -9.10 10.20
CA TRP A 332 2.34 -9.59 10.10
C TRP A 332 2.24 -11.03 9.53
N LYS A 333 3.37 -11.67 9.19
CA LYS A 333 3.44 -13.02 8.58
C LYS A 333 2.67 -14.08 9.36
N ASP A 334 2.83 -14.13 10.67
CA ASP A 334 2.23 -15.19 11.50
C ASP A 334 0.71 -15.07 11.66
N ARG A 335 0.15 -13.88 11.39
CA ARG A 335 -1.28 -13.60 11.46
C ARG A 335 -2.04 -14.00 10.19
N LEU A 336 -1.32 -14.26 9.11
CA LEU A 336 -1.89 -14.67 7.83
C LEU A 336 -2.18 -16.16 7.75
N ARG A 337 -1.71 -16.95 8.72
CA ARG A 337 -1.74 -18.43 8.69
C ARG A 337 -3.14 -19.04 8.83
N GLU A 338 -4.17 -18.25 9.16
CA GLU A 338 -5.53 -18.75 9.44
C GLU A 338 -6.46 -18.83 8.22
N LYS A 339 -6.07 -18.28 7.05
CA LYS A 339 -6.91 -18.30 5.84
C LYS A 339 -6.37 -19.27 4.79
N ASP A 340 -7.24 -20.01 4.12
CA ASP A 340 -6.90 -20.89 3.00
C ASP A 340 -7.70 -20.50 1.74
N PRO A 341 -7.08 -19.96 0.66
CA PRO A 341 -5.70 -19.49 0.61
C PRO A 341 -5.50 -18.18 1.40
N PRO A 342 -4.31 -17.94 1.97
CA PRO A 342 -4.06 -16.80 2.85
C PRO A 342 -3.83 -15.50 2.08
N MET A 343 -4.77 -15.07 1.24
CA MET A 343 -4.67 -13.81 0.50
C MET A 343 -5.45 -12.72 1.24
N THR A 344 -4.73 -11.75 1.82
CA THR A 344 -5.35 -10.61 2.53
C THR A 344 -5.18 -9.33 1.75
N LYS A 345 -6.30 -8.72 1.32
CA LYS A 345 -6.30 -7.36 0.76
C LYS A 345 -6.28 -6.33 1.89
N ALA A 346 -5.37 -5.38 1.82
CA ALA A 346 -5.27 -4.29 2.77
C ALA A 346 -5.30 -2.93 2.03
N PHE A 347 -6.12 -2.01 2.54
CA PHE A 347 -6.34 -0.71 1.91
C PHE A 347 -5.94 0.44 2.83
N PHE A 348 -5.46 1.52 2.22
CA PHE A 348 -5.17 2.79 2.89
C PHE A 348 -5.15 3.89 1.83
N ASP A 349 -5.20 5.15 2.25
CA ASP A 349 -4.98 6.30 1.38
C ASP A 349 -3.61 6.91 1.68
N THR A 350 -3.05 7.63 0.71
CA THR A 350 -1.77 8.32 0.85
C THR A 350 -1.90 9.80 0.52
N ALA A 351 -0.98 10.61 1.02
CA ALA A 351 -0.80 11.98 0.52
C ALA A 351 -0.15 11.97 -0.89
N GLU A 352 -0.12 13.13 -1.55
CA GLU A 352 0.50 13.30 -2.88
C GLU A 352 2.03 13.25 -2.87
N LYS A 353 2.64 13.61 -1.75
CA LYS A 353 4.08 13.81 -1.58
C LYS A 353 4.59 13.06 -0.37
N GLU A 354 5.88 12.74 -0.40
CA GLU A 354 6.59 12.15 0.71
C GLU A 354 6.40 13.00 1.98
N PRO A 355 6.19 12.40 3.18
CA PRO A 355 6.26 10.97 3.54
C PRO A 355 5.00 10.13 3.23
N TYR A 356 4.05 10.66 2.45
CA TYR A 356 2.82 9.97 2.04
C TYR A 356 1.84 9.64 3.16
N CYS A 357 2.08 10.12 4.39
CA CYS A 357 1.22 9.86 5.53
C CYS A 357 -0.20 10.38 5.34
N MET A 358 -1.15 9.61 5.87
CA MET A 358 -2.53 10.02 6.05
C MET A 358 -2.97 9.66 7.46
N TYR A 359 -3.73 10.56 8.07
CA TYR A 359 -4.23 10.41 9.43
C TYR A 359 -5.74 10.23 9.42
N HIS A 360 -6.20 9.10 9.93
CA HIS A 360 -7.59 8.66 9.88
C HIS A 360 -8.34 9.04 11.15
N TYR A 361 -9.55 9.55 10.96
CA TYR A 361 -10.46 9.93 12.02
C TYR A 361 -11.87 9.48 11.65
N PHE A 362 -12.65 9.09 12.64
CA PHE A 362 -14.10 8.98 12.45
C PHE A 362 -14.80 10.26 12.86
N VAL A 363 -15.73 10.68 12.00
CA VAL A 363 -16.71 11.73 12.26
C VAL A 363 -18.06 11.06 12.45
N ASP A 364 -18.45 10.85 13.70
CA ASP A 364 -19.72 10.26 14.08
C ASP A 364 -20.79 11.37 14.21
N ILE A 365 -21.85 11.31 13.40
CA ILE A 365 -22.89 12.33 13.33
C ILE A 365 -24.25 11.71 13.67
N ILE A 366 -24.92 12.25 14.68
CA ILE A 366 -26.34 11.98 14.98
C ILE A 366 -27.16 13.18 14.52
N SER A 367 -28.13 12.93 13.64
CA SER A 367 -28.93 13.99 13.02
C SER A 367 -30.39 13.98 13.48
N TRP A 368 -31.06 15.14 13.40
CA TRP A 368 -32.50 15.29 13.64
C TRP A 368 -33.15 15.97 12.44
N ASN A 369 -33.44 15.20 11.40
CA ASN A 369 -34.09 15.72 10.20
C ASN A 369 -35.47 15.08 10.06
N LYS A 370 -36.49 15.89 9.76
CA LYS A 370 -37.86 15.39 9.53
C LYS A 370 -37.90 14.42 8.33
N ASN A 371 -37.14 14.75 7.28
CA ASN A 371 -36.98 13.93 6.08
C ASN A 371 -35.54 13.44 5.99
N ILE A 372 -35.34 12.27 5.37
CA ILE A 372 -34.01 11.72 5.09
C ILE A 372 -33.22 12.71 4.24
N ARG A 373 -31.96 12.95 4.62
CA ARG A 373 -31.01 13.76 3.84
C ARG A 373 -29.89 12.87 3.34
N ARG A 374 -29.57 12.95 2.04
CA ARG A 374 -28.40 12.29 1.47
C ARG A 374 -27.39 13.34 1.03
N GLY A 375 -26.12 13.16 1.38
CA GLY A 375 -25.08 14.12 1.02
C GLY A 375 -23.72 13.75 1.58
N SER A 376 -22.73 14.58 1.25
CA SER A 376 -21.35 14.47 1.70
C SER A 376 -21.03 15.48 2.80
N ILE A 377 -19.98 15.19 3.54
CA ILE A 377 -19.42 16.08 4.57
C ILE A 377 -17.98 16.40 4.18
N THR A 378 -17.64 17.69 4.19
CA THR A 378 -16.25 18.14 4.24
C THR A 378 -15.96 18.62 5.65
N ILE A 379 -14.84 18.20 6.21
CA ILE A 379 -14.37 18.62 7.54
C ILE A 379 -13.01 19.28 7.42
N LYS A 380 -12.83 20.42 8.08
CA LYS A 380 -11.53 21.10 8.19
C LYS A 380 -11.17 21.27 9.65
N LEU A 381 -9.92 20.96 9.99
CA LEU A 381 -9.36 21.16 11.31
C LEU A 381 -8.38 22.33 11.27
N ARG A 382 -8.33 23.11 12.35
CA ARG A 382 -7.37 24.19 12.55
C ARG A 382 -6.81 24.17 13.97
N ASP A 383 -5.51 24.30 14.12
CA ASP A 383 -4.85 24.44 15.43
C ASP A 383 -4.78 25.92 15.90
N LYS A 384 -4.06 26.20 16.99
CA LYS A 384 -3.90 27.57 17.52
C LYS A 384 -2.91 28.40 16.72
N ASP A 385 -1.96 27.76 16.04
CA ASP A 385 -0.91 28.40 15.26
C ASP A 385 -1.39 28.77 13.84
N GLY A 386 -2.59 28.29 13.47
CA GLY A 386 -3.25 28.61 12.21
C GLY A 386 -3.06 27.55 11.13
N ASN A 387 -2.36 26.44 11.43
CA ASN A 387 -2.23 25.33 10.51
C ASN A 387 -3.61 24.69 10.27
N THR A 388 -3.87 24.28 9.04
CA THR A 388 -5.16 23.67 8.68
C THR A 388 -4.98 22.40 7.87
N THR A 389 -5.87 21.43 8.11
CA THR A 389 -5.98 20.22 7.31
C THR A 389 -7.44 19.95 6.97
N GLU A 390 -7.73 19.39 5.81
CA GLU A 390 -9.08 19.19 5.30
C GLU A 390 -9.29 17.75 4.83
N SER A 391 -10.48 17.22 5.05
CA SER A 391 -10.92 15.96 4.47
C SER A 391 -12.27 16.11 3.79
N LYS A 392 -12.33 15.72 2.52
CA LYS A 392 -13.57 15.64 1.73
C LYS A 392 -14.07 14.21 1.73
N ILE A 393 -15.22 13.96 2.36
CA ILE A 393 -15.83 12.63 2.47
C ILE A 393 -16.99 12.56 1.47
N ASN A 394 -16.62 12.46 0.19
CA ASN A 394 -17.55 12.59 -0.94
C ASN A 394 -17.46 11.45 -1.96
N HIS A 395 -16.82 10.31 -1.62
CA HIS A 395 -16.80 9.14 -2.52
C HIS A 395 -18.18 8.50 -2.66
N GLU A 396 -19.01 8.57 -1.62
CA GLU A 396 -20.38 8.09 -1.62
C GLU A 396 -21.25 8.98 -0.71
N PRO A 397 -22.47 9.39 -1.13
CA PRO A 397 -23.36 10.18 -0.29
C PRO A 397 -23.85 9.39 0.93
N ALA A 398 -23.60 9.93 2.12
CA ALA A 398 -24.10 9.38 3.37
C ALA A 398 -25.59 9.68 3.58
N THR A 399 -26.29 8.80 4.31
CA THR A 399 -27.73 8.92 4.59
C THR A 399 -27.95 9.36 6.03
N PHE A 400 -28.39 10.60 6.22
CA PHE A 400 -28.70 11.20 7.51
C PHE A 400 -30.21 11.09 7.79
N GLN A 401 -30.56 10.19 8.69
CA GLN A 401 -31.92 9.99 9.18
C GLN A 401 -32.04 10.35 10.66
N LYS A 402 -33.27 10.57 11.11
CA LYS A 402 -33.58 11.01 12.47
C LYS A 402 -33.04 10.01 13.49
N TYR A 403 -32.23 10.50 14.43
CA TYR A 403 -31.63 9.76 15.56
C TYR A 403 -30.67 8.62 15.20
N HIS A 404 -30.36 8.41 13.92
CA HIS A 404 -29.35 7.43 13.54
C HIS A 404 -27.95 8.06 13.54
N GLN A 405 -26.99 7.32 14.07
CA GLN A 405 -25.58 7.67 13.97
C GLN A 405 -25.02 7.23 12.62
N VAL A 406 -24.38 8.15 11.93
CA VAL A 406 -23.57 7.88 10.74
C VAL A 406 -22.11 8.06 11.11
N SER A 407 -21.27 7.07 10.84
CA SER A 407 -19.82 7.13 11.06
C SER A 407 -19.11 7.32 9.73
N LEU A 408 -18.39 8.44 9.59
CA LEU A 408 -17.71 8.81 8.35
C LEU A 408 -16.19 8.76 8.53
N LEU A 409 -15.47 8.13 7.61
CA LEU A 409 -14.01 8.04 7.65
C LEU A 409 -13.37 9.29 7.02
N ALA A 410 -12.96 10.21 7.89
CA ALA A 410 -12.15 11.37 7.54
C ALA A 410 -10.67 11.01 7.49
N ARG A 411 -9.96 11.61 6.54
CA ARG A 411 -8.55 11.33 6.24
C ARG A 411 -7.85 12.63 5.92
N PHE A 412 -6.77 12.91 6.65
CA PHE A 412 -6.06 14.18 6.64
C PHE A 412 -4.60 13.99 6.28
N ASN A 413 -4.02 14.89 5.47
CA ASN A 413 -2.60 14.82 5.06
C ASN A 413 -1.64 15.25 6.19
N GLN A 414 -2.17 15.83 7.26
CA GLN A 414 -1.42 16.30 8.42
C GLN A 414 -2.21 15.97 9.67
N ASP A 415 -1.49 15.54 10.71
CA ASP A 415 -2.05 15.36 12.04
C ASP A 415 -1.93 16.64 12.85
N LEU A 416 -3.05 17.09 13.41
CA LEU A 416 -3.08 18.22 14.33
C LEU A 416 -3.28 17.67 15.74
N GLU A 417 -2.22 17.67 16.55
CA GLU A 417 -2.27 17.16 17.93
C GLU A 417 -3.33 17.88 18.76
N ARG A 418 -3.47 19.21 18.57
CA ARG A 418 -4.40 20.06 19.33
C ARG A 418 -5.29 20.89 18.40
N VAL A 419 -6.45 20.33 18.07
CA VAL A 419 -7.47 21.01 17.26
C VAL A 419 -8.14 22.13 18.06
N ALA A 420 -8.01 23.37 17.59
CA ALA A 420 -8.61 24.55 18.21
C ALA A 420 -10.00 24.88 17.62
N ASN A 421 -10.16 24.71 16.30
CA ASN A 421 -11.41 24.95 15.58
C ASN A 421 -11.68 23.82 14.58
N ILE A 422 -12.95 23.53 14.37
CA ILE A 422 -13.44 22.61 13.34
C ILE A 422 -14.41 23.38 12.45
N SER A 423 -14.35 23.15 11.13
CA SER A 423 -15.40 23.55 10.21
C SER A 423 -16.03 22.32 9.54
N LEU A 424 -17.33 22.41 9.26
CA LEU A 424 -18.08 21.41 8.52
C LEU A 424 -18.83 22.06 7.37
N VAL A 425 -18.83 21.39 6.22
CA VAL A 425 -19.68 21.70 5.06
C VAL A 425 -20.52 20.47 4.74
N PHE A 426 -21.84 20.63 4.65
CA PHE A 426 -22.76 19.63 4.13
C PHE A 426 -23.13 19.96 2.69
N SER A 427 -23.08 18.97 1.79
CA SER A 427 -23.45 19.14 0.38
C SER A 427 -24.30 17.97 -0.12
N THR A 428 -25.38 18.24 -0.85
CA THR A 428 -26.13 17.18 -1.55
C THR A 428 -25.61 16.93 -2.97
N GLY A 429 -24.61 17.70 -3.42
CA GLY A 429 -24.14 17.70 -4.81
C GLY A 429 -25.03 18.47 -5.78
N SER A 430 -26.21 18.94 -5.35
CA SER A 430 -27.08 19.77 -6.18
C SER A 430 -26.61 21.23 -6.16
N VAL A 431 -26.42 21.81 -7.35
CA VAL A 431 -26.11 23.24 -7.52
C VAL A 431 -27.37 24.06 -7.77
N ILE A 432 -28.47 23.39 -8.17
CA ILE A 432 -29.75 24.00 -8.52
C ILE A 432 -30.84 23.46 -7.58
N GLY A 433 -31.70 24.34 -7.05
CA GLY A 433 -32.83 23.96 -6.20
C GLY A 433 -32.77 24.51 -4.77
N PRO A 434 -33.72 24.10 -3.90
CA PRO A 434 -33.82 24.61 -2.54
C PRO A 434 -32.64 24.10 -1.68
N LYS A 435 -31.95 25.02 -1.00
CA LYS A 435 -30.87 24.67 -0.08
C LYS A 435 -31.42 23.89 1.11
N TYR A 436 -30.85 22.72 1.36
CA TYR A 436 -31.25 21.88 2.47
C TYR A 436 -30.55 22.29 3.78
N LYS A 437 -31.25 22.03 4.89
CA LYS A 437 -30.71 22.16 6.25
C LYS A 437 -30.49 20.75 6.80
N LEU A 438 -29.33 20.54 7.43
CA LEU A 438 -29.02 19.35 8.20
C LEU A 438 -28.87 19.74 9.67
N ARG A 439 -29.84 19.35 10.51
CA ARG A 439 -29.70 19.53 11.97
C ARG A 439 -28.93 18.36 12.54
N VAL A 440 -27.80 18.65 13.18
CA VAL A 440 -26.93 17.67 13.82
C VAL A 440 -27.02 17.87 15.33
N LEU A 441 -27.48 16.83 16.02
CA LEU A 441 -27.62 16.82 17.47
C LEU A 441 -26.26 16.65 18.15
N ARG A 442 -25.44 15.77 17.59
CA ARG A 442 -24.08 15.47 18.09
C ARG A 442 -23.18 15.15 16.91
N MET A 443 -22.02 15.79 16.90
CA MET A 443 -20.86 15.38 16.12
C MET A 443 -19.76 14.97 17.11
N LYS A 444 -19.11 13.84 16.85
CA LYS A 444 -17.97 13.33 17.60
C LYS A 444 -16.83 13.01 16.62
N LEU A 445 -15.65 13.53 16.91
CA LEU A 445 -14.42 13.29 16.17
C LEU A 445 -13.49 12.42 17.04
N ARG A 446 -13.07 11.28 16.51
CA ARG A 446 -12.16 10.33 17.18
C ARG A 446 -11.02 9.93 16.25
N SER A 447 -9.78 10.00 16.75
CA SER A 447 -8.60 9.55 16.01
C SER A 447 -8.54 8.02 15.97
N LEU A 448 -8.18 7.46 14.82
CA LEU A 448 -7.87 6.03 14.67
C LEU A 448 -6.38 5.76 14.91
N ALA A 449 -5.51 6.67 14.47
CA ALA A 449 -4.07 6.55 14.67
C ALA A 449 -3.65 6.77 16.13
N HIS A 450 -4.42 7.57 16.89
CA HIS A 450 -4.14 7.86 18.30
C HIS A 450 -5.40 7.70 19.16
N PRO A 451 -5.82 6.46 19.48
CA PRO A 451 -7.05 6.19 20.24
C PRO A 451 -7.08 6.83 21.63
N ASP A 452 -5.90 7.04 22.24
CA ASP A 452 -5.76 7.66 23.56
C ASP A 452 -6.10 9.16 23.58
N ARG A 453 -6.17 9.81 22.41
CA ARG A 453 -6.49 11.23 22.34
C ARG A 453 -7.92 11.50 22.80
N PRO A 454 -8.15 12.57 23.58
CA PRO A 454 -9.48 12.97 23.97
C PRO A 454 -10.39 13.20 22.76
N GLN A 455 -11.60 12.64 22.83
CA GLN A 455 -12.58 12.77 21.76
C GLN A 455 -13.19 14.18 21.77
N LEU A 456 -13.31 14.75 20.58
CA LEU A 456 -13.82 16.10 20.38
C LEU A 456 -15.29 16.05 19.94
N CYS A 457 -16.14 16.85 20.57
CA CYS A 457 -17.57 16.87 20.33
C CYS A 457 -18.09 18.27 20.01
N ARG A 458 -19.22 18.30 19.30
CA ARG A 458 -20.08 19.48 19.17
C ARG A 458 -21.55 19.06 19.21
N TYR A 459 -22.36 19.84 19.91
CA TYR A 459 -23.80 19.58 20.08
C TYR A 459 -24.65 20.68 19.44
N ASP A 460 -25.85 20.30 18.98
CA ASP A 460 -26.87 21.16 18.36
C ASP A 460 -26.30 22.20 17.39
N LEU A 461 -25.91 21.70 16.22
CA LEU A 461 -25.43 22.51 15.11
C LEU A 461 -26.36 22.35 13.90
N VAL A 462 -26.52 23.41 13.12
CA VAL A 462 -27.30 23.40 11.88
C VAL A 462 -26.35 23.67 10.73
N LEU A 463 -26.17 22.68 9.86
CA LEU A 463 -25.42 22.87 8.61
C LEU A 463 -26.38 23.33 7.53
N MET A 464 -26.12 24.51 6.98
CA MET A 464 -26.74 24.99 5.76
C MET A 464 -25.98 24.42 4.57
N GLU A 465 -26.69 23.91 3.57
CA GLU A 465 -26.07 23.32 2.39
C GLU A 465 -25.08 24.27 1.69
N ASN A 466 -23.89 23.74 1.41
CA ASN A 466 -22.76 24.43 0.78
C ASN A 466 -22.31 25.70 1.55
N VAL A 467 -22.55 25.75 2.86
CA VAL A 467 -22.07 26.81 3.76
C VAL A 467 -21.10 26.22 4.78
N GLU A 468 -19.91 26.80 4.86
CA GLU A 468 -18.91 26.41 5.85
C GLU A 468 -19.31 26.92 7.24
N THR A 469 -19.47 25.98 8.18
CA THR A 469 -19.88 26.27 9.55
C THR A 469 -18.72 26.00 10.50
N PHE A 470 -18.18 27.06 11.12
CA PHE A 470 -17.06 26.98 12.07
C PHE A 470 -17.54 26.89 13.51
N PHE A 471 -16.84 26.10 14.33
CA PHE A 471 -17.07 26.03 15.77
C PHE A 471 -15.82 25.61 16.53
N ARG A 472 -15.78 25.95 17.82
CA ARG A 472 -14.83 25.40 18.78
C ARG A 472 -15.36 24.07 19.30
N PRO A 473 -14.63 22.95 19.16
CA PRO A 473 -15.03 21.69 19.76
C PRO A 473 -14.91 21.72 21.29
N VAL A 474 -15.62 20.84 21.96
CA VAL A 474 -15.48 20.56 23.40
C VAL A 474 -15.05 19.11 23.61
N LEU A 475 -14.55 18.77 24.79
CA LEU A 475 -14.31 17.36 25.14
C LEU A 475 -15.65 16.64 25.31
N CYS A 476 -15.78 15.45 24.71
CA CYS A 476 -17.03 14.67 24.75
C CYS A 476 -17.47 14.27 26.17
N SER A 477 -16.57 14.26 27.14
CA SER A 477 -16.80 13.83 28.53
C SER A 477 -16.83 14.98 29.54
N SER A 478 -17.03 16.23 29.13
CA SER A 478 -17.07 17.36 30.07
C SER A 478 -18.35 17.32 30.92
N PRO A 479 -18.25 17.17 32.27
CA PRO A 479 -19.41 17.01 33.16
C PRO A 479 -20.43 18.15 33.08
N GLY A 480 -20.00 19.36 32.72
CA GLY A 480 -20.87 20.53 32.62
C GLY A 480 -21.76 20.58 31.37
N VAL A 481 -21.40 19.89 30.28
CA VAL A 481 -22.11 20.01 28.99
C VAL A 481 -23.29 19.03 28.90
N THR A 482 -23.14 17.82 29.44
CA THR A 482 -24.20 16.80 29.50
C THR A 482 -25.40 17.28 30.33
N ALA A 483 -25.13 17.94 31.47
CA ALA A 483 -26.16 18.49 32.35
C ALA A 483 -26.90 19.70 31.73
N GLN A 484 -26.18 20.61 31.06
CA GLN A 484 -26.78 21.78 30.42
C GLN A 484 -27.61 21.42 29.16
N TYR A 485 -27.22 20.37 28.44
CA TYR A 485 -27.93 19.88 27.26
C TYR A 485 -29.21 19.10 27.62
N ALA A 486 -29.16 18.29 28.69
CA ALA A 486 -30.35 17.63 29.24
C ALA A 486 -31.41 18.66 29.67
N GLN A 487 -30.99 19.80 30.25
CA GLN A 487 -31.90 20.88 30.65
C GLN A 487 -32.49 21.68 29.47
N ARG A 488 -31.74 21.91 28.38
CA ARG A 488 -32.20 22.73 27.24
C ARG A 488 -33.13 22.02 26.27
N THR A 489 -33.06 20.69 26.16
CA THR A 489 -33.77 19.97 25.10
C THR A 489 -35.20 19.57 25.44
N LYS A 490 -35.69 19.74 26.69
CA LYS A 490 -36.97 19.18 27.16
C LYS A 490 -37.18 17.72 26.71
N LEU A 491 -36.09 16.99 26.48
CA LEU A 491 -36.13 15.56 26.34
C LEU A 491 -36.29 15.08 27.77
N SER A 492 -37.49 14.62 28.13
CA SER A 492 -37.60 13.68 29.22
C SER A 492 -36.57 12.59 28.94
N ILE A 493 -35.63 12.45 29.85
CA ILE A 493 -34.78 11.28 29.91
C ILE A 493 -35.58 10.27 30.74
N PRO A 494 -36.25 9.28 30.14
CA PRO A 494 -36.35 7.99 30.80
C PRO A 494 -35.54 6.96 30.03
N ARG A 495 -34.64 6.30 30.77
CA ARG A 495 -34.11 4.95 30.54
C ARG A 495 -33.09 4.67 29.44
N TYR A 496 -32.76 5.60 28.52
CA TYR A 496 -31.80 5.26 27.45
C TYR A 496 -30.32 5.50 27.78
N TYR A 497 -30.00 6.26 28.83
CA TYR A 497 -28.58 6.52 29.20
C TYR A 497 -27.92 5.36 29.96
N SER A 498 -28.69 4.48 30.61
CA SER A 498 -28.16 3.29 31.28
C SER A 498 -27.85 2.12 30.33
N GLN A 499 -28.32 2.16 29.08
CA GLN A 499 -28.00 1.12 28.08
C GLN A 499 -26.75 1.44 27.24
N ILE A 500 -26.17 2.65 27.36
CA ILE A 500 -25.02 3.09 26.56
C ILE A 500 -23.70 3.01 27.33
N GLN A 501 -23.73 2.90 28.65
CA GLN A 501 -22.59 2.48 29.47
C GLN A 501 -22.94 1.11 30.06
N GLY A 502 -22.18 0.08 29.69
CA GLY A 502 -22.33 -1.27 30.23
C GLY A 502 -21.89 -1.34 31.69
N GLU A 503 -22.65 -0.73 32.59
CA GLU A 503 -22.55 -0.92 34.03
C GLU A 503 -23.83 -1.60 34.50
N SER A 504 -23.76 -2.92 34.67
CA SER A 504 -24.78 -3.69 35.38
C SER A 504 -24.86 -3.19 36.82
N THR A 505 -26.01 -2.68 37.23
CA THR A 505 -26.24 -2.35 38.64
C THR A 505 -26.65 -3.61 39.41
N GLU A 506 -26.15 -3.74 40.64
CA GLU A 506 -26.30 -4.89 41.55
C GLU A 506 -27.77 -5.24 41.88
N GLN A 507 -28.72 -4.36 41.55
CA GLN A 507 -30.17 -4.60 41.68
C GLN A 507 -30.80 -5.33 40.47
N GLU A 508 -30.15 -5.36 39.30
CA GLU A 508 -30.61 -6.17 38.15
C GLU A 508 -30.20 -7.65 38.28
N GLN A 509 -29.15 -7.97 39.05
CA GLN A 509 -28.78 -9.37 39.34
C GLN A 509 -29.72 -10.06 40.35
N LEU A 510 -30.38 -9.30 41.21
CA LEU A 510 -31.39 -9.84 42.15
C LEU A 510 -32.77 -10.05 41.52
N GLY A 511 -33.11 -9.31 40.45
CA GLY A 511 -34.35 -9.50 39.69
C GLY A 511 -34.28 -10.68 38.72
N ILE A 512 -33.12 -10.91 38.10
CA ILE A 512 -32.91 -12.03 37.15
C ILE A 512 -32.79 -13.37 37.88
N ALA A 513 -32.37 -13.39 39.15
CA ALA A 513 -32.37 -14.60 39.98
C ALA A 513 -33.79 -15.05 40.41
N ALA A 514 -34.75 -14.13 40.55
CA ALA A 514 -36.13 -14.45 40.92
C ALA A 514 -36.96 -14.97 39.74
N GLU A 515 -36.74 -14.46 38.51
CA GLU A 515 -37.40 -15.00 37.31
C GLU A 515 -36.77 -16.31 36.80
N ALA A 516 -35.53 -16.63 37.20
CA ALA A 516 -34.91 -17.92 36.91
C ALA A 516 -35.45 -19.07 37.80
N GLU A 517 -35.85 -18.80 39.05
CA GLU A 517 -36.53 -19.81 39.90
C GLU A 517 -37.97 -20.10 39.45
N GLU A 518 -38.68 -19.11 38.88
CA GLU A 518 -40.05 -19.33 38.39
C GLU A 518 -40.09 -20.10 37.05
N LEU A 519 -39.07 -19.96 36.21
CA LEU A 519 -38.90 -20.76 34.98
C LEU A 519 -38.35 -22.18 35.21
N LEU A 520 -37.60 -22.42 36.28
CA LEU A 520 -37.14 -23.77 36.67
C LEU A 520 -38.23 -24.61 37.35
N THR A 521 -39.31 -24.01 37.84
CA THR A 521 -40.45 -24.74 38.44
C THR A 521 -41.48 -25.19 37.40
N ILE A 522 -41.47 -24.63 36.19
CA ILE A 522 -42.37 -25.03 35.09
C ILE A 522 -41.82 -26.24 34.29
N HIS A 523 -40.51 -26.51 34.35
CA HIS A 523 -39.87 -27.61 33.61
C HIS A 523 -39.70 -28.93 34.37
N SER A 524 -40.09 -29.01 35.65
CA SER A 524 -40.16 -30.27 36.41
C SER A 524 -41.54 -30.97 36.35
N GLY A 525 -42.46 -30.49 35.49
CA GLY A 525 -43.84 -30.99 35.41
C GLY A 525 -44.18 -31.96 34.27
N SER A 526 -43.28 -32.25 33.32
CA SER A 526 -43.61 -33.07 32.12
C SER A 526 -42.57 -34.13 31.75
N LEU A 527 -41.96 -34.78 32.76
CA LEU A 527 -41.19 -36.02 32.59
C LEU A 527 -41.85 -37.16 33.38
N ALA A 528 -43.08 -37.45 33.00
CA ALA A 528 -43.74 -38.72 33.26
C ALA A 528 -44.74 -38.94 32.13
N PHE A 529 -44.35 -39.70 31.10
CA PHE A 529 -45.17 -40.75 30.46
C PHE A 529 -44.47 -41.30 29.20
N ALA A 530 -44.46 -42.64 29.13
CA ALA A 530 -44.38 -43.48 27.93
C ALA A 530 -43.00 -43.76 27.28
N LEU A 531 -42.30 -44.75 27.86
CA LEU A 531 -41.69 -45.86 27.12
C LEU A 531 -42.79 -46.88 26.77
N CYS A 532 -42.92 -47.30 25.50
CA CYS A 532 -43.01 -48.71 25.03
C CYS A 532 -43.50 -48.86 23.57
N ASN A 533 -42.85 -49.79 22.85
CA ASN A 533 -43.32 -50.62 21.72
C ASN A 533 -43.59 -49.94 20.36
N SER A 534 -43.27 -50.51 19.18
CA SER A 534 -42.68 -51.79 18.77
C SER A 534 -42.57 -51.83 17.22
N ALA A 535 -41.52 -52.47 16.67
CA ALA A 535 -41.41 -53.27 15.41
C ALA A 535 -41.91 -52.66 14.07
N SER A 536 -41.31 -52.82 12.88
CA SER A 536 -40.56 -53.93 12.25
C SER A 536 -39.95 -53.50 10.88
N LEU A 537 -38.65 -53.80 10.67
CA LEU A 537 -37.89 -54.35 9.50
C LEU A 537 -38.56 -54.54 8.10
N PRO A 538 -37.82 -54.79 6.97
CA PRO A 538 -36.42 -54.41 6.60
C PRO A 538 -36.07 -54.27 5.06
N VAL A 539 -34.75 -54.15 4.77
CA VAL A 539 -33.95 -54.74 3.64
C VAL A 539 -33.60 -53.88 2.37
N THR A 540 -32.29 -53.59 2.24
CA THR A 540 -31.36 -53.46 1.06
C THR A 540 -31.68 -52.46 -0.09
N LEU A 541 -30.76 -51.86 -0.85
CA LEU A 541 -29.52 -52.35 -1.48
C LEU A 541 -28.67 -51.14 -1.98
N SER A 542 -27.35 -51.32 -2.06
CA SER A 542 -26.32 -50.52 -2.74
C SER A 542 -26.45 -50.49 -4.28
N LEU A 543 -26.09 -49.37 -4.96
CA LEU A 543 -25.15 -49.30 -6.11
C LEU A 543 -25.09 -47.89 -6.78
N LEU A 544 -23.84 -47.54 -7.16
CA LEU A 544 -23.30 -46.59 -8.16
C LEU A 544 -24.23 -45.87 -9.18
N ALA A 545 -23.96 -44.57 -9.38
CA ALA A 545 -23.61 -43.96 -10.67
C ALA A 545 -22.90 -42.61 -10.44
#